data_AF-A0A521YAW8-F1
#
_entry.id   AF-A0A521YAW8-F1
#
_cell.length_a   1.000
_cell.length_b   1.000
_cell.length_c   1.000
_cell.angle_alpha   90.00
_cell.angle_beta   90.00
_cell.angle_gamma   90.00
#
_symmetry.space_group_name_H-M   'P 1'
#
loop_
_entity.id
_entity.type
_entity.pdbx_description
1 polymer ?
#
loop_
_entity_poly.entity_id
_entity_poly.type
_entity_poly.pdbx_seq_one_letter_code
_entity_poly.pdbx_strand_id
1 'polypeptide(L)' 'MKRYFVYILTSQRNGTLYVGSTSNLIQRVWQHKSRKWKLNLIEQFNPTWQDLYDKICV' A
#
# COMPACT_ATOMS: atom_id res chain seq x y z
N MET A 1 -5.02 -9.01 -25.02
CA MET A 1 -5.67 -9.43 -23.75
C MET A 1 -4.74 -9.08 -22.59
N LYS A 2 -5.25 -8.53 -21.48
CA LYS A 2 -4.45 -8.32 -20.27
C LYS A 2 -4.39 -9.62 -19.47
N ARG A 3 -3.18 -10.05 -19.07
CA ARG A 3 -2.97 -11.23 -18.23
C ARG A 3 -3.03 -10.80 -16.76
N TYR A 4 -3.77 -11.56 -15.95
CA TYR A 4 -3.93 -11.33 -14.52
C TYR A 4 -3.33 -12.49 -13.73
N PHE A 5 -2.83 -12.18 -12.54
CA PHE A 5 -2.25 -13.13 -11.61
C PHE A 5 -3.06 -13.10 -10.31
N VAL A 6 -3.34 -14.27 -9.75
CA VAL A 6 -3.83 -14.43 -8.37
C VAL A 6 -2.62 -14.71 -7.49
N TYR A 7 -2.55 -14.09 -6.32
CA TYR A 7 -1.41 -14.23 -5.41
C TYR A 7 -1.82 -14.33 -3.95
N ILE A 8 -0.93 -14.90 -3.14
CA ILE A 8 -1.02 -14.97 -1.68
C ILE A 8 0.25 -14.35 -1.09
N LEU A 9 0.10 -13.43 -0.13
CA LEU A 9 1.20 -12.79 0.60
C LEU A 9 0.96 -12.91 2.11
N THR A 10 2.01 -12.79 2.92
CA THR A 10 1.90 -12.73 4.39
C THR A 10 2.68 -11.54 4.93
N SER A 11 2.21 -10.93 6.03
CA SER A 11 2.94 -9.85 6.71
C SER A 11 4.24 -10.34 7.36
N GLN A 12 4.21 -11.54 7.96
CA GLN A 12 5.35 -12.18 8.63
C GLN A 12 5.10 -13.70 8.76
N ARG A 13 6.06 -14.45 9.32
CA ARG A 13 5.85 -15.88 9.64
C ARG A 13 4.66 -16.00 10.60
N ASN A 14 3.68 -16.82 10.23
CA ASN A 14 2.40 -16.99 10.96
C ASN A 14 1.60 -15.68 11.15
N GLY A 15 1.77 -14.72 10.24
CA GLY A 15 1.04 -13.45 10.24
C GLY A 15 -0.23 -13.46 9.40
N THR A 16 -0.76 -12.27 9.10
CA THR A 16 -1.96 -12.08 8.30
C THR A 16 -1.71 -12.47 6.85
N LEU A 17 -2.57 -13.34 6.31
CA LEU A 17 -2.58 -13.73 4.90
C LEU A 17 -3.40 -12.73 4.07
N TYR A 18 -2.84 -12.31 2.95
CA TYR A 18 -3.47 -11.45 1.95
C TYR A 18 -3.63 -12.23 0.65
N VAL A 19 -4.84 -12.27 0.11
CA VAL A 19 -5.14 -12.83 -1.21
C VAL A 19 -5.62 -11.71 -2.12
N GLY A 20 -5.20 -11.71 -3.37
CA GLY A 20 -5.65 -10.70 -4.33
C GLY A 20 -5.29 -11.05 -5.76
N SER A 21 -5.68 -10.16 -6.68
CA SER A 21 -5.35 -10.27 -8.09
C SER A 21 -4.77 -8.96 -8.64
N THR A 22 -3.87 -9.07 -9.61
CA THR A 22 -3.25 -7.91 -10.28
C THR A 22 -2.75 -8.29 -11.67
N SER A 23 -2.67 -7.31 -12.59
CA SER A 23 -1.97 -7.48 -13.86
C SER A 23 -0.46 -7.18 -13.76
N ASN A 24 0.01 -6.63 -12.63
CA ASN A 24 1.42 -6.32 -12.37
C ASN A 24 1.80 -6.72 -10.92
N LEU A 25 2.50 -7.85 -10.79
CA LEU A 25 2.93 -8.37 -9.48
C LEU A 25 4.03 -7.52 -8.82
N ILE A 26 4.99 -7.01 -9.61
CA ILE A 26 6.13 -6.24 -9.08
C ILE A 26 5.63 -4.97 -8.40
N GLN A 27 4.77 -4.21 -9.08
CA GLN A 27 4.16 -3.01 -8.52
C GLN A 27 3.35 -3.32 -7.26
N ARG A 28 2.60 -4.43 -7.26
CA ARG A 28 1.78 -4.81 -6.10
C ARG A 28 2.62 -5.20 -4.89
N VAL A 29 3.71 -5.92 -5.09
CA VAL A 29 4.66 -6.25 -4.01
C VAL A 29 5.31 -4.97 -3.45
N TRP A 30 5.71 -4.03 -4.31
CA TRP A 30 6.26 -2.74 -3.87
C TRP A 30 5.24 -1.94 -3.04
N GLN A 31 3.98 -1.89 -3.46
CA GLN A 31 2.90 -1.29 -2.67
C GLN A 31 2.72 -1.99 -1.31
N HIS A 32 2.73 -3.32 -1.25
CA HIS A 32 2.59 -4.01 0.04
C HIS A 32 3.76 -3.75 1.00
N LYS A 33 4.99 -3.53 0.50
CA LYS A 33 6.17 -3.27 1.33
C LYS A 33 6.35 -1.80 1.72
N SER A 34 5.99 -0.87 0.85
CA SER A 34 6.22 0.55 1.06
C SER A 34 5.05 1.18 1.83
N ARG A 35 5.32 2.01 2.84
CA ARG A 35 4.27 2.87 3.41
C ARG A 35 4.09 4.15 2.58
N LYS A 36 5.14 4.55 1.87
CA LYS A 36 5.23 5.82 1.12
C LYS A 36 4.23 5.93 -0.02
N TRP A 37 3.86 4.83 -0.68
CA TRP A 37 2.86 4.91 -1.77
C TRP A 37 1.50 5.41 -1.28
N LYS A 38 1.12 5.14 -0.02
CA LYS A 38 -0.13 5.65 0.55
C LYS A 38 -0.05 7.15 0.78
N LEU A 39 1.08 7.63 1.28
CA LEU A 39 1.34 9.07 1.45
C LEU A 39 1.30 9.78 0.10
N ASN A 40 1.96 9.24 -0.92
CA ASN A 40 1.93 9.79 -2.27
C ASN A 40 0.49 9.90 -2.83
N LEU A 41 -0.40 8.94 -2.53
CA LEU A 41 -1.80 9.01 -2.94
C LEU A 41 -2.56 10.13 -2.23
N ILE A 42 -2.28 10.35 -0.94
CA ILE A 42 -2.89 11.43 -0.15
C ILE A 42 -2.41 12.78 -0.70
N GLU A 43 -1.10 12.94 -0.89
CA GLU A 43 -0.47 14.16 -1.41
C GLU A 43 -0.94 14.48 -2.83
N GLN A 44 -1.15 13.47 -3.67
CA GLN A 44 -1.68 13.67 -5.02
C GLN A 44 -3.10 14.24 -5.01
N PHE A 45 -3.94 13.80 -4.06
CA PHE A 45 -5.34 14.21 -4.00
C PHE A 45 -5.57 15.49 -3.19
N ASN A 46 -4.76 15.73 -2.15
CA ASN A 46 -4.80 16.93 -1.33
C ASN A 46 -3.37 17.44 -1.05
N PRO A 47 -2.80 18.23 -1.98
CA PRO A 47 -1.41 18.70 -1.89
C PRO A 47 -1.14 19.62 -0.69
N THR A 48 -2.18 20.23 -0.12
CA THR A 48 -2.07 21.16 1.01
C THR A 48 -2.40 20.50 2.35
N TRP A 49 -2.62 19.19 2.37
CA TRP A 49 -2.85 18.45 3.61
C TRP A 49 -1.65 18.60 4.56
N GLN A 50 -1.95 18.80 5.85
CA GLN A 50 -0.96 18.92 6.91
C GLN A 50 -1.12 17.74 7.87
N ASP A 51 -0.02 17.05 8.18
CA ASP A 51 -0.01 16.03 9.24
C ASP A 51 -0.20 16.72 10.60
N LEU A 52 -1.23 16.29 11.34
CA LEU A 52 -1.62 16.89 12.61
C LEU A 52 -1.24 15.99 13.80
N TYR A 53 -0.63 14.82 13.57
CA TYR A 53 -0.29 13.88 14.64
C TYR A 53 0.48 14.55 15.78
N ASP A 54 1.54 15.29 15.44
CA ASP A 54 2.36 16.00 16.42
C ASP A 54 1.65 17.18 17.09
N LYS A 55 0.55 17.71 16.53
CA LYS A 55 -0.22 18.81 17.13
C LYS A 55 -1.32 18.35 18.08
N ILE A 56 -1.79 17.11 17.92
CA ILE A 56 -2.93 16.57 18.66
C ILE A 56 -2.46 15.62 19.77
N CYS A 57 -1.36 14.90 19.55
CA CYS A 57 -0.86 13.87 20.48
C CYS A 57 0.20 14.37 21.47
N VAL A 58 0.43 15.68 21.54
CA VAL A 58 1.35 16.35 22.49
C VAL A 58 0.55 17.16 23.51
#